data_AF-A0AAJ8DUM0-F1
#
_entry.id   AF-A0AAJ8DUM0-F1
#
_cell.length_a   1.000
_cell.length_b   1.000
_cell.length_c   1.000
_cell.angle_alpha   90.00
_cell.angle_beta   90.00
_cell.angle_gamma   90.00
#
_symmetry.space_group_name_H-M   'P 1'
#
loop_
_entity.id
_entity.type
_entity.pdbx_description
1 polymer ?
#
loop_
_entity_poly.entity_id
_entity_poly.type
_entity_poly.pdbx_seq_one_letter_code
_entity_poly.pdbx_strand_id
1 'polypeptide(L)'
;MILVHPVVSNWALLPLRNNCDVFKVFTKSKSLFLCHLVLISSRSINRVLVLHLKRFRYTPTFQLEKIHDPVDLQRELVVSSGQDGACYSLISTINHIGTTARSGHYICDGVDPDVGPVDLTDRWFTYNDTVVTQTSGVNVCNQRQRSSYILFYRRQPED
;
A
#
# COMPACT_ATOMS: atom_id res chain seq x y z
N MET A 1 -7.86 18.46 -15.50
CA MET A 1 -7.39 19.27 -14.37
C MET A 1 -7.90 18.58 -13.11
N ILE A 2 -7.02 17.98 -12.30
CA ILE A 2 -7.41 17.24 -11.09
C ILE A 2 -7.37 18.24 -9.94
N LEU A 3 -8.51 18.55 -9.36
CA LEU A 3 -8.63 19.41 -8.18
C LEU A 3 -8.59 18.53 -6.94
N VAL A 4 -7.60 18.75 -6.08
CA VAL A 4 -7.48 18.13 -4.75
C VAL A 4 -8.02 19.17 -3.76
N HIS A 5 -9.18 18.92 -3.15
CA HIS A 5 -9.67 19.77 -2.07
C HIS A 5 -9.02 19.35 -0.73
N PRO A 6 -8.63 20.29 0.14
CA PRO A 6 -7.75 20.02 1.25
C PRO A 6 -8.57 19.60 2.49
N VAL A 7 -8.45 18.35 2.90
CA VAL A 7 -8.61 17.97 4.30
C VAL A 7 -7.44 17.05 4.65
N VAL A 8 -6.37 17.69 5.12
CA VAL A 8 -5.26 17.12 5.90
C VAL A 8 -4.48 15.98 5.23
N SER A 9 -3.33 16.36 4.65
CA SER A 9 -2.20 15.52 4.19
C SER A 9 -2.26 15.06 2.74
N ASN A 10 -1.37 15.63 1.93
CA ASN A 10 -1.27 15.51 0.48
C ASN A 10 -1.08 14.07 -0.03
N TRP A 11 -2.12 13.53 -0.67
CA TRP A 11 -2.00 12.44 -1.64
C TRP A 11 -2.57 12.92 -2.98
N ALA A 12 -1.78 12.86 -4.05
CA ALA A 12 -2.25 13.12 -5.40
C ALA A 12 -1.98 11.89 -6.28
N LEU A 13 -3.03 11.09 -6.51
CA LEU A 13 -3.03 10.04 -7.50
C LEU A 13 -3.17 10.69 -8.88
N LEU A 14 -2.04 10.98 -9.54
CA LEU A 14 -2.05 11.51 -10.91
C LEU A 14 -1.94 10.35 -11.91
N PRO A 15 -2.96 10.10 -12.75
CA PRO A 15 -2.86 9.13 -13.83
C PRO A 15 -1.86 9.63 -14.87
N LEU A 16 -0.84 8.84 -15.16
CA LEU A 16 -0.01 9.03 -16.36
C LEU A 16 -0.70 8.33 -17.53
N ARG A 17 -0.94 9.07 -18.61
CA ARG A 17 -1.59 8.60 -19.85
C ARG A 17 -1.04 7.23 -20.31
N ASN A 18 -1.99 6.37 -20.73
CA ASN A 18 -1.88 5.09 -21.44
C ASN A 18 -1.97 3.81 -20.58
N ASN A 19 -3.19 3.24 -20.53
CA ASN A 19 -3.60 1.83 -20.34
C ASN A 19 -2.95 0.93 -19.26
N CYS A 20 -2.14 1.49 -18.35
CA CYS A 20 -1.83 0.91 -17.06
C CYS A 20 -1.88 2.08 -16.07
N ASP A 21 -2.83 2.09 -15.13
CA ASP A 21 -2.92 3.20 -14.18
C ASP A 21 -1.69 3.15 -13.25
N VAL A 22 -0.65 3.89 -13.62
CA VAL A 22 0.55 4.07 -12.82
C VAL A 22 0.30 5.21 -11.86
N PHE A 23 0.42 4.94 -10.56
CA PHE A 23 0.20 5.94 -9.52
C PHE A 23 1.51 6.41 -8.92
N LYS A 24 1.53 7.67 -8.50
CA LYS A 24 2.62 8.26 -7.73
C LYS A 24 2.21 8.29 -6.26
N VAL A 25 2.97 7.59 -5.43
CA VAL A 25 2.85 7.62 -3.97
C VAL A 25 3.92 8.57 -3.45
N PHE A 26 3.51 9.55 -2.64
CA PHE A 26 4.42 10.55 -2.08
C PHE A 26 4.98 10.07 -0.74
N THR A 27 6.25 10.36 -0.49
CA THR A 27 6.86 10.19 0.84
C THR A 27 6.83 11.49 1.62
N LYS A 28 7.03 11.38 2.94
CA LYS A 28 7.26 12.54 3.82
C LYS A 28 8.45 13.41 3.36
N SER A 29 9.37 12.84 2.57
CA SER A 29 10.53 13.54 2.00
C SER A 29 10.30 14.13 0.60
N LYS A 30 9.06 14.14 0.08
CA LYS A 30 8.71 14.53 -1.31
C LYS A 30 9.31 13.64 -2.42
N SER A 31 10.05 12.59 -2.07
CA SER A 31 10.53 11.57 -3.02
C SER A 31 9.32 10.81 -3.55
N LEU A 32 9.17 10.77 -4.88
CA LEU A 32 8.06 10.15 -5.59
C LEU A 32 8.34 8.66 -5.80
N PHE A 33 7.50 7.79 -5.22
CA PHE A 33 7.55 6.37 -5.52
C PHE A 33 6.59 6.08 -6.66
N LEU A 34 7.14 5.52 -7.73
CA LEU A 34 6.32 4.97 -8.79
C LEU A 34 5.70 3.67 -8.27
N CYS A 35 4.40 3.62 -8.17
CA CYS A 35 3.68 2.40 -7.84
C CYS A 35 3.06 1.86 -9.12
N HIS A 36 3.28 0.59 -9.38
CA HIS A 36 2.51 -0.09 -10.41
C HIS A 36 1.22 -0.60 -9.76
N LEU A 37 0.07 -0.12 -10.23
CA LEU A 37 -1.20 -0.69 -9.84
C LEU A 37 -1.44 -1.95 -10.62
N VAL A 38 -1.75 -3.03 -9.91
CA VAL A 38 -2.37 -4.18 -10.54
C VAL A 38 -3.79 -4.25 -9.98
N LEU A 39 -4.75 -3.82 -10.79
CA LEU A 39 -6.17 -4.06 -10.52
C LEU A 39 -6.51 -5.47 -10.97
N ILE A 40 -6.71 -6.38 -10.03
CA ILE A 40 -7.27 -7.69 -10.33
C ILE A 40 -8.78 -7.57 -10.19
N SER A 41 -9.44 -7.14 -11.28
CA SER A 41 -10.89 -7.10 -11.35
C SER A 41 -11.41 -8.37 -12.03
N SER A 42 -11.96 -9.31 -11.27
CA SER A 42 -13.00 -10.18 -11.82
C SER A 42 -14.33 -9.42 -11.82
N ARG A 43 -15.32 -9.81 -12.63
CA ARG A 43 -16.68 -9.23 -12.63
C ARG A 43 -17.43 -9.40 -11.29
N SER A 44 -16.80 -9.93 -10.26
CA SER A 44 -17.38 -10.27 -8.96
C SER A 44 -16.96 -9.27 -7.87
N ILE A 45 -17.83 -9.15 -6.89
CA ILE A 45 -17.98 -8.15 -5.82
C ILE A 45 -16.79 -7.98 -4.85
N ASN A 46 -15.64 -8.62 -5.11
CA ASN A 46 -14.44 -8.57 -4.26
C ASN A 46 -13.24 -7.98 -5.02
N ARG A 47 -13.29 -6.68 -5.30
CA ARG A 47 -12.20 -5.98 -5.99
C ARG A 47 -11.06 -5.72 -5.00
N VAL A 48 -9.94 -6.41 -5.19
CA VAL A 48 -8.69 -6.18 -4.45
C VAL A 48 -7.76 -5.33 -5.31
N LEU A 49 -7.30 -4.24 -4.73
CA LEU A 49 -6.29 -3.34 -5.25
C LEU A 49 -4.92 -3.79 -4.74
N VAL A 50 -4.00 -4.11 -5.64
CA VAL A 50 -2.62 -4.48 -5.30
C VAL A 50 -1.68 -3.34 -5.68
N LEU A 51 -1.02 -2.77 -4.68
CA LEU A 51 -0.02 -1.71 -4.86
C LEU A 51 1.38 -2.27 -4.66
N HIS A 52 2.20 -2.26 -5.71
CA HIS A 52 3.62 -2.60 -5.61
C HIS A 52 4.44 -1.31 -5.47
N LEU A 53 5.01 -1.08 -4.29
CA LEU A 53 5.94 0.02 -4.02
C LEU A 53 7.31 -0.28 -4.64
N LYS A 54 7.71 0.45 -5.70
CA LYS A 54 9.00 0.24 -6.38
C LYS A 54 10.17 0.75 -5.53
N ARG A 55 10.54 -0.03 -4.52
CA ARG A 55 11.64 0.27 -3.58
C ARG A 55 13.01 -0.19 -4.06
N PHE A 56 13.17 -0.54 -5.33
CA PHE A 56 14.46 -0.95 -5.87
C PHE A 56 14.77 -0.15 -7.12
N ARG A 57 15.97 0.41 -7.18
CA ARG A 57 16.45 1.16 -8.34
C ARG A 57 17.91 0.86 -8.60
N TYR A 58 18.34 1.09 -9.83
CA TYR A 58 19.74 1.12 -10.18
C TYR A 58 20.29 2.54 -10.01
N THR A 59 21.47 2.65 -9.42
CA THR A 59 22.26 3.89 -9.43
C THR A 59 22.78 4.18 -10.84
N PRO A 60 23.30 5.39 -11.11
CA PRO A 60 24.06 5.67 -12.34
C PRO A 60 25.28 4.76 -12.54
N THR A 61 25.81 4.18 -11.45
CA THR A 61 26.91 3.21 -11.47
C THR A 61 26.43 1.75 -11.60
N PHE A 62 25.17 1.53 -11.98
CA PHE A 62 24.55 0.22 -12.14
C PHE A 62 24.54 -0.67 -10.89
N GLN A 63 24.58 -0.05 -9.70
CA GLN A 63 24.41 -0.77 -8.44
C GLN A 63 22.93 -0.83 -8.08
N LEU A 64 22.43 -2.02 -7.76
CA LEU A 64 21.07 -2.22 -7.30
C LEU A 64 20.96 -1.81 -5.82
N GLU A 65 20.14 -0.82 -5.52
CA GLU A 65 19.92 -0.34 -4.17
C GLU A 65 18.44 -0.41 -3.77
N LYS A 66 18.22 -0.58 -2.47
CA LYS A 66 16.89 -0.50 -1.86
C LYS A 66 16.63 0.93 -1.39
N ILE A 67 15.47 1.46 -1.73
CA ILE A 67 15.00 2.77 -1.32
C ILE A 67 14.28 2.65 0.03
N HIS A 68 14.82 3.33 1.03
CA HIS A 68 14.37 3.27 2.43
C HIS A 68 13.45 4.41 2.84
N ASP A 69 13.13 5.33 1.93
CA ASP A 69 12.28 6.47 2.26
C ASP A 69 10.93 5.98 2.81
N PRO A 70 10.46 6.56 3.92
CA PRO A 70 9.19 6.15 4.51
C PRO A 70 8.02 6.57 3.61
N VAL A 71 7.14 5.61 3.33
CA VAL A 71 5.83 5.83 2.72
C VAL A 71 4.81 5.86 3.85
N ASP A 72 3.98 6.88 3.88
CA ASP A 72 2.92 6.99 4.87
C ASP A 72 1.80 6.00 4.51
N LEU A 73 1.56 5.01 5.36
CA LEU A 73 0.59 3.95 5.12
C LEU A 73 -0.73 4.35 5.77
N GLN A 74 -1.82 4.23 5.02
CA GLN A 74 -3.16 4.59 5.49
C GLN A 74 -4.07 3.37 5.51
N ARG A 75 -4.92 3.27 6.54
CA ARG A 75 -5.93 2.21 6.63
C ARG A 75 -6.98 2.35 5.53
N GLU A 76 -7.34 3.57 5.19
CA GLU A 76 -8.30 3.86 4.12
C GLU A 76 -7.61 4.60 2.99
N LEU A 77 -7.95 4.21 1.75
CA LEU A 77 -7.48 4.83 0.54
C LEU A 77 -8.68 5.18 -0.34
N VAL A 78 -8.83 6.47 -0.62
CA VAL A 78 -9.83 6.96 -1.57
C VAL A 78 -9.17 7.14 -2.93
N VAL A 79 -9.68 6.43 -3.93
CA VAL A 79 -9.25 6.54 -5.32
C VAL A 79 -10.37 7.17 -6.13
N SER A 80 -10.15 8.39 -6.62
CA SER A 80 -11.12 9.13 -7.44
C SER A 80 -10.68 9.11 -8.91
N SER A 81 -11.59 8.74 -9.80
CA SER A 81 -11.40 8.80 -11.25
C SER A 81 -12.57 9.55 -11.89
N GLY A 82 -12.41 10.86 -12.10
CA GLY A 82 -13.49 11.69 -12.65
C GLY A 82 -14.61 11.92 -11.64
N GLN A 83 -15.83 11.49 -11.97
CA GLN A 83 -17.02 11.62 -11.09
C GLN A 83 -17.22 10.41 -10.16
N ASP A 84 -16.52 9.30 -10.40
CA ASP A 84 -16.59 8.11 -9.56
C ASP A 84 -15.42 8.07 -8.56
N GLY A 85 -15.75 7.83 -7.30
CA GLY A 85 -14.81 7.55 -6.22
C GLY A 85 -15.00 6.13 -5.70
N ALA A 86 -13.90 5.49 -5.32
CA ALA A 86 -13.93 4.21 -4.62
C ALA A 86 -13.08 4.28 -3.36
N CYS A 87 -13.65 3.87 -2.24
CA CYS A 87 -12.94 3.71 -0.98
C CYS A 87 -12.40 2.27 -0.88
N TYR A 88 -11.18 2.13 -0.39
CA TYR A 88 -10.54 0.85 -0.16
C TYR A 88 -9.92 0.80 1.23
N SER A 89 -10.09 -0.32 1.91
CA SER A 89 -9.48 -0.58 3.22
C SER A 89 -8.26 -1.48 3.07
N LEU A 90 -7.17 -1.14 3.73
CA LEU A 90 -5.97 -1.98 3.80
C LEU A 90 -6.31 -3.29 4.50
N ILE A 91 -6.01 -4.42 3.86
CA ILE A 91 -6.25 -5.76 4.41
C ILE A 91 -4.96 -6.55 4.64
N SER A 92 -3.88 -6.23 3.94
CA SER A 92 -2.59 -6.88 4.15
C SER A 92 -1.42 -6.09 3.57
N THR A 93 -0.25 -6.30 4.15
CA THR A 93 1.04 -5.81 3.64
C THR A 93 2.06 -6.95 3.58
N ILE A 94 2.80 -7.04 2.47
CA ILE A 94 4.03 -7.81 2.39
C ILE A 94 5.19 -6.84 2.57
N ASN A 95 6.08 -7.17 3.48
CA ASN A 95 7.18 -6.30 3.90
C ASN A 95 8.51 -6.97 3.63
N HIS A 96 9.43 -6.24 3.00
CA HIS A 96 10.82 -6.65 2.86
C HIS A 96 11.64 -5.99 3.98
N ILE A 97 12.11 -6.77 4.95
CA ILE A 97 12.96 -6.35 6.06
C ILE A 97 14.43 -6.54 5.69
N GLY A 98 15.26 -5.51 5.85
CA GLY A 98 16.67 -5.57 5.48
C GLY A 98 17.12 -4.31 4.74
N THR A 99 18.43 -4.08 4.72
CA THR A 99 19.03 -2.84 4.19
C THR A 99 19.38 -2.91 2.71
N THR A 100 19.54 -4.11 2.16
CA THR A 100 20.00 -4.28 0.78
C THR A 100 18.86 -4.69 -0.17
N ALA A 101 19.15 -4.65 -1.46
CA ALA A 101 18.24 -5.17 -2.49
C ALA A 101 18.46 -6.66 -2.79
N ARG A 102 19.58 -7.22 -2.36
CA ARG A 102 19.98 -8.61 -2.68
C ARG A 102 19.72 -9.58 -1.54
N SER A 103 19.46 -9.08 -0.35
CA SER A 103 19.18 -9.85 0.85
C SER A 103 18.18 -9.13 1.74
N GLY A 104 17.45 -9.93 2.50
CA GLY A 104 16.47 -9.48 3.47
C GLY A 104 15.56 -10.63 3.87
N HIS A 105 14.51 -10.28 4.61
CA HIS A 105 13.53 -11.19 5.15
C HIS A 105 12.12 -10.71 4.81
N TYR A 106 11.27 -11.59 4.31
CA TYR A 106 9.90 -11.25 3.98
C TYR A 106 8.96 -11.66 5.10
N ILE A 107 8.13 -10.72 5.54
CA ILE A 107 7.06 -10.95 6.50
C ILE A 107 5.75 -10.39 5.97
N CYS A 108 4.64 -10.91 6.46
CA CYS A 108 3.31 -10.44 6.10
C CYS A 108 2.62 -9.87 7.34
N ASP A 109 1.91 -8.76 7.20
CA ASP A 109 0.90 -8.33 8.16
C ASP A 109 -0.48 -8.42 7.50
N GLY A 110 -1.49 -8.90 8.22
CA GLY A 110 -2.85 -9.04 7.67
C GLY A 110 -3.92 -8.88 8.72
N VAL A 111 -5.07 -8.35 8.31
CA VAL A 111 -6.28 -8.32 9.13
C VAL A 111 -6.84 -9.74 9.26
N ASP A 112 -7.38 -10.05 10.44
CA ASP A 112 -8.11 -11.29 10.67
C ASP A 112 -9.36 -11.34 9.75
N PRO A 113 -9.47 -12.32 8.83
CA PRO A 113 -10.56 -12.37 7.86
C PRO A 113 -11.91 -12.71 8.49
N ASP A 114 -11.91 -13.35 9.66
CA ASP A 114 -13.13 -13.76 10.38
C ASP A 114 -13.77 -12.60 11.16
N VAL A 115 -13.13 -11.43 11.13
CA VAL A 115 -13.59 -10.20 11.78
C VAL A 115 -13.95 -9.23 10.67
N GLY A 116 -15.25 -8.96 10.53
CA GLY A 116 -15.80 -8.20 9.40
C GLY A 116 -15.22 -6.79 9.24
N PRO A 117 -15.59 -6.09 8.14
CA PRO A 117 -15.04 -4.76 7.77
C PRO A 117 -15.26 -3.65 8.80
N VAL A 118 -16.19 -3.85 9.74
CA VAL A 118 -16.54 -2.92 10.82
C VAL A 118 -15.98 -3.49 12.12
N ASP A 119 -14.67 -3.67 12.18
CA ASP A 119 -14.02 -4.17 13.40
C ASP A 119 -13.64 -3.00 14.32
N LEU A 120 -14.23 -2.98 15.53
CA LEU A 120 -13.81 -2.11 16.63
C LEU A 120 -12.53 -2.61 17.32
N THR A 121 -12.10 -3.85 17.05
CA THR A 121 -10.99 -4.52 17.74
C THR A 121 -9.62 -4.38 17.04
N ASP A 122 -9.58 -3.84 15.81
CA ASP A 122 -8.36 -3.64 14.99
C ASP A 122 -7.45 -4.88 15.00
N ARG A 123 -8.04 -6.09 14.87
CA ARG A 123 -7.31 -7.36 14.99
C ARG A 123 -6.47 -7.65 13.74
N TRP A 124 -5.17 -7.43 13.89
CA TRP A 124 -4.16 -7.75 12.88
C TRP A 124 -3.16 -8.76 13.41
N PHE A 125 -2.50 -9.45 12.49
CA PHE A 125 -1.43 -10.40 12.81
C PHE A 125 -0.21 -10.15 11.93
N THR A 126 0.96 -10.26 12.54
CA THR A 126 2.24 -10.37 11.85
C THR A 126 2.59 -11.84 11.70
N TYR A 127 2.75 -12.28 10.46
CA TYR A 127 3.19 -13.60 10.06
C TYR A 127 4.67 -13.54 9.69
N ASN A 128 5.50 -14.12 10.55
CA ASN A 128 6.95 -14.19 10.41
C ASN A 128 7.37 -15.66 10.42
N ASP A 129 7.34 -16.28 9.24
CA ASP A 129 7.58 -17.72 9.04
C ASP A 129 6.70 -18.59 9.96
N THR A 130 7.32 -19.26 10.93
CA THR A 130 6.64 -20.13 11.89
C THR A 130 6.05 -19.38 13.08
N VAL A 131 6.26 -18.07 13.17
CA VAL A 131 5.85 -17.24 14.30
C VAL A 131 4.74 -16.30 13.86
N VAL A 132 3.58 -16.41 14.52
CA VAL A 132 2.45 -15.51 14.34
C VAL A 132 2.26 -14.70 15.61
N THR A 133 2.23 -13.37 15.50
CA THR A 133 2.02 -12.48 16.63
C THR A 133 0.91 -11.50 16.35
N GLN A 134 0.03 -11.28 17.32
CA GLN A 134 -1.01 -10.26 17.20
C GLN A 134 -0.40 -8.84 17.19
N THR A 135 -0.99 -7.96 16.38
CA THR A 135 -0.66 -6.53 16.26
C THR A 135 -1.96 -5.75 16.00
N SER A 136 -1.84 -4.49 15.57
CA SER A 136 -2.97 -3.65 15.16
C SER A 136 -2.69 -2.97 13.82
N GLY A 137 -3.73 -2.57 13.09
CA GLY A 137 -3.59 -1.87 11.83
C GLY A 137 -2.82 -0.54 11.99
N VAL A 138 -3.01 0.15 13.11
CA VAL A 138 -2.22 1.35 13.46
C VAL A 138 -0.73 1.02 13.59
N ASN A 139 -0.39 -0.06 14.29
CA ASN A 139 1.00 -0.49 14.44
C ASN A 139 1.62 -0.89 13.10
N VAL A 140 0.88 -1.60 12.25
CA VAL A 140 1.32 -1.95 10.89
C VAL A 140 1.62 -0.69 10.09
N CYS A 141 0.69 0.28 10.03
CA CYS A 141 0.89 1.53 9.30
C CYS A 141 2.10 2.35 9.79
N ASN A 142 2.39 2.31 11.10
CA ASN A 142 3.50 3.04 11.70
C ASN A 142 4.86 2.33 11.51
N GLN A 143 4.90 1.01 11.73
CA GLN A 143 6.15 0.25 11.74
C GLN A 143 6.63 -0.12 10.33
N ARG A 144 5.72 -0.22 9.36
CA ARG A 144 6.04 -0.75 8.02
C ARG A 144 6.34 0.31 6.97
N GLN A 145 6.37 1.59 7.32
CA GLN A 145 6.57 2.71 6.39
C GLN A 145 7.83 2.58 5.51
N ARG A 146 8.89 1.93 6.01
CA ARG A 146 10.17 1.75 5.28
C ARG A 146 10.32 0.37 4.63
N SER A 147 9.49 -0.60 4.99
CA SER A 147 9.64 -2.00 4.60
C SER A 147 8.51 -2.54 3.75
N SER A 148 7.31 -1.94 3.78
CA SER A 148 6.21 -2.39 2.93
C SER A 148 6.61 -2.37 1.46
N TYR A 149 6.29 -3.46 0.78
CA TYR A 149 6.69 -3.70 -0.59
C TYR A 149 5.47 -3.92 -1.48
N ILE A 150 4.51 -4.73 -1.01
CA ILE A 150 3.23 -4.94 -1.67
C ILE A 150 2.12 -4.67 -0.65
N LEU A 151 1.14 -3.85 -1.03
CA LEU A 151 -0.04 -3.56 -0.22
C LEU A 151 -1.28 -4.12 -0.90
N PHE A 152 -2.17 -4.70 -0.10
CA PHE A 152 -3.45 -5.22 -0.53
C PHE A 152 -4.57 -4.41 0.12
N TYR A 153 -5.42 -3.86 -0.73
CA TYR A 153 -6.54 -3.02 -0.35
C TYR A 153 -7.83 -3.63 -0.90
N ARG A 154 -8.85 -3.79 -0.06
CA ARG A 154 -10.16 -4.31 -0.47
C ARG A 154 -11.12 -3.15 -0.69
N ARG A 155 -11.80 -3.14 -1.83
CA ARG A 155 -12.84 -2.13 -2.10
C ARG A 155 -13.96 -2.26 -1.08
N GLN A 156 -14.39 -1.13 -0.52
CA GLN A 156 -15.58 -1.08 0.32
C GLN A 156 -16.84 -1.26 -0.56
N PRO A 157 -17.92 -1.85 -0.03
CA PRO A 157 -19.21 -1.85 -0.70
C PRO A 157 -19.64 -0.42 -1.05
N GLU A 158 -20.28 -0.23 -2.20
CA GLU A 158 -21.04 0.99 -2.47
C GLU A 158 -22.37 0.87 -1.69
N ASP A 159 -22.78 1.95 -1.01
CA ASP A 159 -24.10 2.05 -0.37
C ASP A 159 -25.23 2.10 -1.42
#